data_AF-A0A378MXS3-F1
#
_entry.id   AF-A0A378MXS3-F1
#
_cell.length_a   1.000
_cell.length_b   1.000
_cell.length_c   1.000
_cell.angle_alpha   90.00
_cell.angle_beta   90.00
_cell.angle_gamma   90.00
#
_symmetry.space_group_name_H-M   'P 1'
#
loop_
_entity.id
_entity.type
_entity.pdbx_description
1 polymer ?
#
loop_
_entity_poly.entity_id
_entity_poly.type
_entity_poly.pdbx_seq_one_letter_code
_entity_poly.pdbx_strand_id
1 'polypeptide(L)'
;MPVLKTIDCAIDDTAIYAALKSTNSDLEPFDLAHIADFNSLIAISQELRVPVFSLTKEQIKNSGQFGHALNTMDESKENFDQEFQSLAERIIQLTN
;
A
#
# COMPACT_ATOMS: atom_id res chain seq x y z
N MET A 1 -22.15 -0.97 11.56
CA MET A 1 -21.08 -1.29 12.53
C MET A 1 -21.45 -1.38 14.03
N PRO A 2 -22.65 -1.01 14.55
CA PRO A 2 -22.90 -1.07 16.00
C PRO A 2 -22.76 -2.47 16.62
N VAL A 3 -23.19 -3.51 15.88
CA VAL A 3 -23.26 -4.89 16.42
C VAL A 3 -21.88 -5.48 16.71
N LEU A 4 -20.86 -5.20 15.88
CA LEU A 4 -19.49 -5.71 16.09
C LEU A 4 -18.85 -5.10 17.34
N LYS A 5 -19.14 -3.84 17.65
CA LYS A 5 -18.69 -3.16 18.87
C LYS A 5 -19.32 -3.77 20.12
N THR A 6 -20.59 -4.20 20.05
CA THR A 6 -21.28 -4.82 21.20
C THR A 6 -20.79 -6.22 21.55
N ILE A 7 -20.07 -6.88 20.64
CA ILE A 7 -19.52 -8.23 20.84
C ILE A 7 -17.99 -8.25 20.87
N ASP A 8 -17.37 -7.08 21.08
CA ASP A 8 -15.91 -6.90 21.19
C ASP A 8 -15.12 -7.43 19.99
N CYS A 9 -15.72 -7.38 18.80
CA CYS A 9 -15.12 -7.81 17.53
C CYS A 9 -14.76 -6.64 16.62
N ALA A 10 -14.60 -5.44 17.19
CA ALA A 10 -14.18 -4.25 16.47
C ALA A 10 -13.19 -3.46 17.33
N ILE A 11 -12.09 -3.04 16.72
CA ILE A 11 -11.13 -2.13 17.35
C ILE A 11 -11.82 -0.79 17.61
N ASP A 12 -11.47 -0.15 18.74
CA ASP A 12 -12.00 1.16 19.08
C ASP A 12 -11.57 2.24 18.09
N ASP A 13 -12.50 3.14 17.74
CA ASP A 13 -12.25 4.18 16.75
C ASP A 13 -11.08 5.09 17.16
N THR A 14 -10.87 5.31 18.47
CA THR A 14 -9.77 6.13 19.00
C THR A 14 -8.41 5.53 18.66
N ALA A 15 -8.28 4.20 18.73
CA ALA A 15 -7.06 3.50 18.36
C ALA A 15 -6.80 3.60 16.84
N ILE A 16 -7.86 3.49 16.03
CA ILE A 16 -7.79 3.69 14.58
C ILE A 16 -7.30 5.11 14.26
N TYR A 17 -7.89 6.15 14.87
CA TYR A 17 -7.45 7.52 14.68
C TYR A 17 -5.99 7.76 15.11
N ALA A 18 -5.54 7.12 16.18
CA ALA A 18 -4.15 7.23 16.63
C ALA A 18 -3.18 6.62 15.60
N ALA A 19 -3.54 5.49 14.99
CA ALA A 19 -2.75 4.85 13.94
C ALA A 19 -2.76 5.63 12.61
N LEU A 20 -3.88 6.26 12.25
CA LEU A 20 -3.93 7.11 11.05
C LEU A 20 -3.07 8.37 11.20
N LYS A 21 -3.07 8.98 12.39
CA LYS A 21 -2.21 10.14 12.69
C LYS A 21 -0.72 9.82 12.71
N SER A 22 -0.32 8.63 13.15
CA SER A 22 1.11 8.28 13.27
C SER A 22 1.84 8.21 11.92
N THR A 23 1.09 8.03 10.85
CA THR A 23 1.59 7.93 9.47
C THR A 23 1.19 9.14 8.61
N ASN A 24 0.79 10.26 9.24
CA ASN A 24 0.39 11.51 8.59
C ASN A 24 -0.67 11.32 7.48
N SER A 25 -1.66 10.44 7.72
CA SER A 25 -2.71 10.17 6.74
C SER A 25 -3.93 11.05 6.92
N ASP A 26 -4.51 11.50 5.81
CA ASP A 26 -5.83 12.16 5.77
C ASP A 26 -6.99 11.16 5.60
N LEU A 27 -6.76 9.88 5.91
CA LEU A 27 -7.76 8.82 5.76
C LEU A 27 -8.83 8.90 6.86
N GLU A 28 -10.03 8.46 6.53
CA GLU A 28 -11.11 8.31 7.50
C GLU A 28 -10.98 6.96 8.25
N PRO A 29 -11.61 6.81 9.44
CA PRO A 29 -11.69 5.52 10.10
C PRO A 29 -12.25 4.46 9.16
N PHE A 30 -11.69 3.25 9.23
CA PHE A 30 -11.98 2.12 8.34
C PHE A 30 -11.30 2.17 6.97
N ASP A 31 -10.69 3.28 6.58
CA ASP A 31 -9.76 3.35 5.44
C ASP A 31 -8.31 3.25 5.94
N LEU A 32 -7.66 2.11 5.72
CA LEU A 32 -6.30 1.87 6.22
C LEU A 32 -5.21 2.24 5.21
N ALA A 33 -5.54 2.29 3.92
CA ALA A 33 -4.65 2.80 2.88
C ALA A 33 -5.46 3.11 1.61
N HIS A 34 -4.97 4.10 0.85
CA HIS A 34 -5.29 4.23 -0.56
C HIS A 34 -4.09 3.72 -1.33
N ILE A 35 -4.30 2.64 -2.07
CA ILE A 35 -3.26 2.00 -2.85
C ILE A 35 -3.46 2.43 -4.29
N ALA A 36 -2.52 3.22 -4.82
CA ALA A 36 -2.55 3.68 -6.19
C ALA A 36 -2.46 2.49 -7.17
N ASP A 37 -3.08 2.62 -8.35
CA ASP A 37 -2.94 1.61 -9.39
C ASP A 37 -1.48 1.56 -9.87
N PHE A 38 -0.85 0.40 -9.67
CA PHE A 38 0.52 0.13 -10.08
C PHE A 38 0.62 -0.36 -11.55
N ASN A 39 -0.43 -0.19 -12.36
CA ASN A 39 -0.44 -0.43 -13.80
C ASN A 39 0.04 -1.85 -14.15
N SER A 40 0.74 -2.01 -15.28
CA SER A 40 1.34 -3.27 -15.72
C SER A 40 2.41 -3.82 -14.77
N LEU A 41 2.83 -3.10 -13.71
CA LEU A 41 3.81 -3.62 -12.75
C LEU A 41 3.32 -4.87 -12.05
N ILE A 42 2.01 -5.00 -11.78
CA ILE A 42 1.47 -6.21 -11.15
C ILE A 42 1.64 -7.44 -12.05
N ALA A 43 1.44 -7.27 -13.36
CA ALA A 43 1.63 -8.35 -14.33
C ALA A 43 3.11 -8.78 -14.40
N ILE A 44 4.02 -7.81 -14.44
CA ILE A 44 5.47 -8.06 -14.48
C ILE A 44 5.93 -8.73 -13.17
N SER A 45 5.45 -8.24 -12.02
CA SER A 45 5.70 -8.80 -10.70
C SER A 45 5.25 -10.26 -10.59
N GLN A 46 4.07 -10.59 -11.12
CA GLN A 46 3.54 -11.95 -11.14
C GLN A 46 4.35 -12.88 -12.06
N GLU A 47 4.76 -12.40 -13.24
CA GLU A 47 5.59 -13.15 -14.18
C GLU A 47 6.96 -13.50 -13.58
N LEU A 48 7.62 -12.50 -12.98
CA LEU A 48 8.95 -12.63 -12.37
C LEU A 48 8.92 -13.21 -10.95
N ARG A 49 7.72 -13.35 -10.36
CA ARG A 49 7.48 -13.87 -9.00
C ARG A 49 8.24 -13.09 -7.92
N VAL A 50 8.29 -11.77 -8.07
CA VAL A 50 8.89 -10.85 -7.10
C VAL A 50 7.85 -9.81 -6.69
N PRO A 51 7.89 -9.26 -5.47
CA PRO A 51 6.98 -8.19 -5.07
C PRO A 51 7.09 -6.97 -5.99
N VAL A 52 5.98 -6.25 -6.19
CA VAL A 52 5.94 -5.05 -7.07
C VAL A 52 7.02 -4.05 -6.70
N PHE A 53 7.14 -3.68 -5.42
CA PHE A 53 8.15 -2.73 -4.94
C PHE A 53 9.60 -3.20 -5.16
N SER A 54 9.83 -4.51 -5.31
CA SER A 54 11.14 -5.12 -5.55
C SER A 54 11.53 -5.18 -7.03
N LEU A 55 10.64 -4.81 -7.96
CA LEU A 55 10.98 -4.74 -9.38
C LEU A 55 12.11 -3.75 -9.63
N THR A 56 13.09 -4.17 -10.42
CA THR A 56 14.18 -3.29 -10.86
C THR A 56 13.81 -2.57 -12.14
N LYS A 57 14.38 -1.37 -12.33
CA LYS A 57 14.21 -0.60 -13.57
C LYS A 57 14.62 -1.40 -14.81
N GLU A 58 15.61 -2.28 -14.69
CA GLU A 58 16.02 -3.18 -15.77
C GLU A 58 14.95 -4.24 -16.09
N GLN A 59 14.33 -4.85 -15.07
CA GLN A 59 13.22 -5.79 -15.26
C GLN A 59 12.01 -5.12 -15.94
N ILE A 60 11.66 -3.91 -15.51
CA ILE A 60 10.57 -3.14 -16.12
C ILE A 60 10.93 -2.81 -17.58
N LYS A 61 12.17 -2.40 -17.86
CA LYS A 61 12.65 -2.16 -19.23
C LYS A 61 12.58 -3.41 -20.10
N ASN A 62 12.97 -4.57 -19.55
CA ASN A 62 12.95 -5.85 -20.27
C ASN A 62 11.53 -6.34 -20.61
N SER A 63 10.51 -5.86 -19.90
CA SER A 63 9.09 -6.09 -20.24
C SER A 63 8.57 -5.24 -21.41
N GLY A 64 9.44 -4.45 -22.06
CA GLY A 64 9.10 -3.65 -23.23
C GLY A 64 8.68 -2.20 -22.92
N GLN A 65 8.90 -1.73 -21.70
CA GLN A 65 8.59 -0.36 -21.27
C GLN A 65 9.81 0.55 -21.42
N PHE A 66 9.64 1.71 -22.06
CA PHE A 66 10.75 2.60 -22.40
C PHE A 66 10.39 4.08 -22.25
N GLY A 67 11.41 4.93 -22.20
CA GLY A 67 11.25 6.38 -22.16
C GLY A 67 10.49 6.87 -20.92
N HIS A 68 9.55 7.78 -21.11
CA HIS A 68 8.76 8.35 -20.02
C HIS A 68 7.96 7.30 -19.25
N ALA A 69 7.43 6.27 -19.92
CA ALA A 69 6.68 5.21 -19.26
C ALA A 69 7.52 4.46 -18.23
N LEU A 70 8.81 4.20 -18.53
CA LEU A 70 9.72 3.54 -17.59
C LEU A 70 9.91 4.35 -16.31
N ASN A 71 10.08 5.67 -16.42
CA ASN A 71 10.24 6.53 -15.25
C ASN A 71 8.95 6.64 -14.44
N THR A 72 7.80 6.80 -15.09
CA THR A 72 6.50 6.84 -14.41
C THR A 72 6.19 5.53 -13.69
N MET A 73 6.59 4.38 -14.26
CA MET A 73 6.43 3.08 -13.61
C MET A 73 7.39 2.90 -12.44
N ASP A 74 8.61 3.41 -12.53
CA ASP A 74 9.58 3.44 -11.42
C ASP A 74 9.04 4.28 -10.25
N GLU A 75 8.51 5.47 -10.54
CA GLU A 75 7.84 6.34 -9.56
C GLU A 75 6.58 5.68 -8.96
N SER A 76 5.75 5.05 -9.79
CA SER A 76 4.55 4.32 -9.31
C SER A 76 4.93 3.18 -8.37
N LYS A 77 6.05 2.49 -8.64
CA LYS A 77 6.59 1.43 -7.79
C LYS A 77 7.04 1.98 -6.44
N GLU A 78 7.75 3.12 -6.43
CA GLU A 78 8.20 3.78 -5.20
C GLU A 78 7.02 4.28 -4.36
N ASN A 79 6.00 4.88 -5.00
CA ASN A 79 4.78 5.30 -4.31
C ASN A 79 4.07 4.11 -3.66
N PHE A 80 3.95 2.99 -4.38
CA PHE A 80 3.36 1.78 -3.83
C PHE A 80 4.13 1.26 -2.61
N ASP A 81 5.46 1.28 -2.64
CA ASP A 81 6.30 0.85 -1.51
C ASP A 81 6.02 1.70 -0.26
N GLN A 82 5.93 3.02 -0.43
CA GLN A 82 5.62 3.95 0.67
C GLN A 82 4.21 3.76 1.23
N GLU A 83 3.21 3.61 0.35
CA GLU A 83 1.82 3.34 0.75
C GLU A 83 1.70 2.02 1.50
N PHE A 84 2.38 0.97 1.02
CA PHE A 84 2.40 -0.35 1.62
C PHE A 84 3.09 -0.35 2.99
N GLN A 85 4.23 0.35 3.12
CA GLN A 85 4.94 0.48 4.39
C GLN A 85 4.09 1.23 5.43
N SER A 86 3.43 2.32 5.02
CA SER A 86 2.52 3.09 5.88
C SER A 86 1.34 2.24 6.36
N LEU A 87 0.77 1.42 5.47
CA LEU A 87 -0.26 0.45 5.83
C LEU A 87 0.26 -0.57 6.86
N ALA A 88 1.45 -1.12 6.63
CA ALA A 88 2.04 -2.12 7.52
C ALA A 88 2.24 -1.56 8.94
N GLU A 89 2.75 -0.33 9.05
CA GLU A 89 2.94 0.36 10.34
C GLU A 89 1.62 0.56 11.08
N ARG A 90 0.55 0.98 10.37
CA ARG A 90 -0.80 1.09 10.96
C ARG A 90 -1.29 -0.24 11.49
N ILE A 91 -1.15 -1.32 10.72
CA ILE A 91 -1.58 -2.66 11.14
C ILE A 91 -0.82 -3.12 12.36
N ILE A 92 0.51 -2.96 12.38
CA ILE A 92 1.36 -3.31 13.54
C ILE A 92 0.91 -2.56 14.78
N GLN A 93 0.60 -1.27 14.67
CA GLN A 93 0.14 -0.45 15.79
C GLN A 93 -1.26 -0.85 16.29
N LEU A 94 -2.13 -1.34 15.40
CA LEU A 94 -3.49 -1.77 15.75
C LEU A 94 -3.56 -3.18 16.33
N THR A 95 -2.50 -3.97 16.20
CA THR A 95 -2.49 -5.40 16.53
C THR A 95 -1.49 -5.80 17.62
N ASN A 96 -0.62 -4.88 18.06
CA ASN A 96 0.28 -5.07 19.21
C ASN A 96 -0.19 -4.24 20.41
#